data_AF-A0A9Q7V028-F1
#
_entry.id   AF-A0A9Q7V028-F1
#
_cell.length_a   1.000
_cell.length_b   1.000
_cell.length_c   1.000
_cell.angle_alpha   90.00
_cell.angle_beta   90.00
_cell.angle_gamma   90.00
#
_symmetry.space_group_name_H-M   'P 1'
#
loop_
_entity.id
_entity.type
_entity.pdbx_description
1 polymer ?
#
loop_
_entity_poly.entity_id
_entity_poly.type
_entity_poly.pdbx_seq_one_letter_code
_entity_poly.pdbx_strand_id
1 'polypeptide(L)'
;MALCVQVDGAGVVSVVSPQPADLSTCSHVIQSSAEYLNNPLALTAEDGQTIGTAIMLCWAVAYVVRVIISAMSSADEESASS
;
A
#
# COMPACT_ATOMS: atom_id res chain seq x y z
N MET A 1 -10.42 -20.51 -3.36
CA MET A 1 -11.54 -20.99 -4.19
C MET A 1 -12.44 -19.80 -4.48
N ALA A 2 -12.17 -19.13 -5.60
CA ALA A 2 -12.90 -17.93 -5.98
C ALA A 2 -14.37 -18.25 -6.29
N LEU A 3 -15.27 -17.33 -5.91
CA LEU A 3 -16.71 -17.49 -6.09
C LEU A 3 -17.21 -16.56 -7.19
N CYS A 4 -17.99 -17.10 -8.13
CA CYS A 4 -18.72 -16.27 -9.08
C CYS A 4 -19.94 -15.66 -8.42
N VAL A 5 -20.06 -14.34 -8.54
CA VAL A 5 -21.18 -13.57 -8.04
C VAL A 5 -21.77 -12.69 -9.14
N GLN A 6 -23.05 -12.41 -9.01
CA GLN A 6 -23.80 -11.49 -9.85
C GLN A 6 -24.36 -10.37 -8.98
N VAL A 7 -24.37 -9.16 -9.51
CA VAL A 7 -24.90 -7.96 -8.85
C VAL A 7 -26.20 -7.58 -9.57
N ASP A 8 -27.30 -7.54 -8.82
CA ASP A 8 -28.59 -7.08 -9.31
C ASP A 8 -28.60 -5.55 -9.54
N GLY A 9 -29.58 -5.02 -10.27
CA GLY A 9 -29.81 -3.59 -10.47
C GLY A 9 -30.04 -2.80 -9.16
N ALA A 10 -30.38 -3.47 -8.06
CA ALA A 10 -30.43 -2.88 -6.71
C ALA A 10 -29.08 -2.92 -5.96
N GLY A 11 -28.01 -3.45 -6.55
CA GLY A 11 -26.68 -3.58 -5.93
C GLY A 11 -26.52 -4.79 -5.01
N VAL A 12 -27.49 -5.71 -4.97
CA VAL A 12 -27.42 -6.91 -4.13
C VAL A 12 -26.50 -7.95 -4.78
N VAL A 13 -25.52 -8.44 -4.02
CA VAL A 13 -24.58 -9.48 -4.45
C VAL A 13 -25.16 -10.86 -4.13
N SER A 14 -25.26 -11.73 -5.13
CA SER A 14 -25.68 -13.12 -4.95
C SER A 14 -24.70 -14.09 -5.60
N VAL A 15 -24.50 -15.26 -4.96
CA VAL A 15 -23.64 -16.32 -5.49
C VAL A 15 -24.34 -17.00 -6.66
N VAL A 16 -23.64 -17.14 -7.78
CA VAL A 16 -24.14 -17.88 -8.94
C VAL A 16 -24.11 -19.37 -8.63
N SER A 17 -25.27 -20.04 -8.74
CA SER A 17 -25.41 -21.47 -8.51
C SER A 17 -26.19 -22.12 -9.68
N PRO A 18 -25.65 -23.16 -10.35
CA PRO A 18 -24.36 -23.81 -10.08
C PRO A 18 -23.17 -22.93 -10.46
N GLN A 19 -22.03 -23.11 -9.80
CA GLN A 19 -20.81 -22.43 -10.20
C GLN A 19 -20.35 -22.91 -11.58
N PRO A 20 -20.03 -21.99 -12.51
CA PRO A 20 -19.45 -22.38 -13.78
C PRO A 20 -18.03 -22.93 -13.58
N ALA A 21 -17.67 -23.92 -14.40
CA ALA A 21 -16.31 -24.48 -14.39
C ALA A 21 -15.25 -23.48 -14.88
N ASP A 22 -15.68 -22.47 -15.65
CA ASP A 22 -14.83 -21.40 -16.17
C ASP A 22 -15.21 -20.05 -15.54
N LEU A 23 -14.34 -19.58 -14.64
CA LEU A 23 -14.48 -18.32 -13.91
C LEU A 23 -14.32 -17.09 -14.82
N SER A 24 -13.78 -17.22 -16.04
CA SER A 24 -13.61 -16.09 -16.98
C SER A 24 -14.92 -15.56 -17.53
N THR A 25 -15.99 -16.36 -17.43
CA THR A 25 -17.34 -16.00 -17.89
C THR A 25 -18.17 -15.28 -16.83
N CYS A 26 -17.63 -15.11 -15.61
CA CYS A 26 -18.36 -14.51 -14.50
C CYS A 26 -18.28 -12.99 -14.50
N SER A 27 -19.42 -12.34 -14.24
CA SER A 27 -19.48 -10.87 -14.15
C SER A 27 -18.52 -10.32 -13.08
N HIS A 28 -18.46 -11.02 -11.94
CA HIS A 28 -17.61 -10.70 -10.82
C HIS A 28 -17.12 -11.98 -10.17
N VAL A 29 -15.84 -11.98 -9.81
CA VAL A 29 -15.17 -13.08 -9.13
C VAL A 29 -14.68 -12.53 -7.80
N ILE A 30 -15.21 -13.07 -6.70
CA ILE A 30 -14.74 -12.74 -5.35
C ILE A 30 -13.69 -13.76 -4.96
N GLN A 31 -12.50 -13.27 -4.60
CA GLN A 31 -11.44 -14.12 -4.06
C GLN A 31 -11.84 -14.63 -2.68
N SER A 32 -11.58 -15.90 -2.42
CA SER A 32 -11.78 -16.45 -1.07
C SER A 32 -10.74 -15.88 -0.10
N SER A 33 -11.06 -15.86 1.19
CA SER A 33 -10.17 -15.35 2.25
C SER A 33 -8.76 -15.97 2.23
N ALA A 34 -8.61 -17.24 1.81
CA ALA A 34 -7.31 -17.89 1.69
C ALA A 34 -6.43 -17.32 0.55
N GLU A 35 -7.06 -16.88 -0.55
CA GLU A 35 -6.36 -16.23 -1.66
C GLU A 35 -6.05 -14.77 -1.32
N TYR A 36 -6.94 -14.10 -0.58
CA TYR A 36 -6.71 -12.76 -0.06
C TYR A 36 -5.55 -12.71 0.95
N LEU A 37 -5.48 -13.68 1.88
CA LEU A 37 -4.43 -13.74 2.90
C LEU A 37 -3.03 -14.08 2.34
N ASN A 38 -2.96 -14.77 1.20
CA ASN A 38 -1.69 -15.08 0.53
C ASN A 38 -1.35 -14.08 -0.58
N ASN A 39 -2.14 -13.02 -0.76
CA ASN A 39 -1.89 -12.02 -1.78
C ASN A 39 -0.97 -10.92 -1.22
N PRO A 40 0.29 -10.81 -1.69
CA PRO A 40 1.23 -9.79 -1.21
C PRO A 40 0.81 -8.35 -1.61
N LEU A 41 -0.20 -8.21 -2.47
CA LEU A 41 -0.75 -6.93 -2.92
C LEU A 41 -2.08 -6.59 -2.23
N ALA A 42 -2.59 -7.44 -1.34
CA ALA A 42 -3.80 -7.17 -0.55
C ALA A 42 -3.47 -6.27 0.65
N LEU A 43 -2.96 -5.07 0.38
CA LEU A 43 -2.70 -4.07 1.41
C LEU A 43 -4.00 -3.35 1.80
N THR A 44 -4.19 -3.18 3.11
CA THR A 44 -5.24 -2.32 3.65
C THR A 44 -4.80 -0.85 3.63
N ALA A 45 -5.76 0.07 3.81
CA ALA A 45 -5.45 1.48 3.95
C ALA A 45 -4.57 1.77 5.18
N GLU A 46 -4.74 1.00 6.26
CA GLU A 46 -3.93 1.10 7.50
C GLU A 46 -2.48 0.68 7.25
N ASP A 47 -2.26 -0.38 6.46
CA ASP A 47 -0.93 -0.80 6.04
C ASP A 47 -0.25 0.29 5.20
N GLY A 48 -1.02 0.95 4.33
CA GLY A 48 -0.54 2.09 3.54
C GLY A 48 -0.05 3.27 4.39
N GLN A 49 -0.76 3.59 5.48
CA GLN A 49 -0.32 4.64 6.41
C GLN A 49 0.98 4.27 7.13
N THR A 50 1.10 3.01 7.55
CA THR A 50 2.30 2.50 8.22
C THR A 50 3.53 2.60 7.31
N ILE A 51 3.39 2.20 6.04
CA ILE A 51 4.47 2.29 5.05
C ILE A 51 4.80 3.75 4.74
N GLY A 52 3.78 4.60 4.52
CA GLY A 52 3.98 6.01 4.18
C GLY A 52 4.69 6.79 5.29
N THR A 53 4.32 6.55 6.55
CA THR A 53 4.97 7.19 7.71
C THR A 53 6.42 6.75 7.86
N ALA A 54 6.73 5.46 7.66
CA ALA A 54 8.10 4.96 7.70
C ALA A 54 8.98 5.63 6.63
N ILE A 55 8.49 5.78 5.39
CA ILE A 55 9.22 6.44 4.31
C ILE A 55 9.51 7.91 4.66
N MET A 56 8.51 8.62 5.18
CA MET A 56 8.67 10.02 5.59
C MET A 56 9.70 10.18 6.72
N LEU A 57 9.71 9.26 7.69
CA LEU A 57 10.70 9.28 8.77
C LEU A 57 12.13 9.05 8.25
N CYS A 58 12.34 8.13 7.31
CA CYS A 58 13.65 7.96 6.68
C CYS A 58 14.14 9.23 6.00
N TRP A 59 13.26 9.92 5.27
CA TRP A 59 13.58 11.20 4.63
C TRP A 59 13.87 12.30 5.65
N ALA A 60 13.08 12.38 6.72
CA ALA A 60 13.28 13.35 7.78
C ALA A 60 14.66 13.17 8.46
N VAL A 61 15.04 11.93 8.78
CA VAL A 61 16.35 11.63 9.37
C VAL A 61 17.49 12.03 8.43
N ALA A 62 17.40 11.67 7.14
CA ALA A 62 18.42 12.02 6.15
C ALA A 62 18.55 13.55 6.00
N TYR A 63 17.42 14.28 6.03
CA TYR A 63 17.41 15.72 5.96
C TYR A 63 18.07 16.37 7.18
N VAL A 64 17.76 15.89 8.40
CA VAL A 64 18.37 16.39 9.64
C VAL A 64 19.88 16.24 9.60
N VAL A 65 20.39 15.07 9.19
CA VAL A 65 21.83 14.85 9.05
C VAL A 65 22.46 15.83 8.06
N ARG A 66 21.81 16.08 6.91
CA ARG A 66 22.28 17.09 5.95
C ARG A 66 22.35 18.48 6.55
N VAL A 67 21.33 18.90 7.31
CA VAL A 67 21.30 20.21 7.95
C VAL A 67 22.43 20.35 8.96
N ILE A 68 22.69 19.33 9.77
CA ILE A 68 23.79 19.34 10.75
C ILE A 68 25.14 19.48 10.05
N ILE A 69 25.38 18.70 8.99
CA ILE A 69 26.62 18.77 8.21
C ILE A 69 26.80 20.18 7.62
N SER A 70 25.74 20.75 7.03
CA SER A 70 25.79 22.09 6.45
C SER A 70 26.05 23.18 7.50
N ALA A 71 25.52 23.02 8.71
CA ALA A 71 25.74 23.98 9.80
C ALA A 71 27.19 23.94 10.32
N MET A 72 27.78 22.75 10.40
CA MET A 72 29.19 22.59 10.78
C MET A 72 30.13 23.15 9.70
N SER A 73 29.87 22.89 8.41
CA SER A 73 30.72 23.42 7.35
C SER A 73 30.73 24.95 7.31
N SER A 74 29.57 25.58 7.52
CA SER A 74 29.49 27.05 7.59
C SER A 74 30.26 27.63 8.78
N ALA A 75 30.34 26.91 9.91
CA ALA A 75 31.07 27.37 11.10
C ALA A 75 32.60 27.28 10.91
N ASP A 76 33.09 26.26 10.20
CA ASP A 76 34.51 26.13 9.85
C ASP A 76 34.96 27.21 8.86
N GLU A 77 34.11 27.56 7.88
CA GLU A 77 34.41 28.64 6.91
C GLU A 77 34.50 30.02 7.58
N GLU A 78 33.63 30.32 8.55
CA GLU A 78 33.65 31.59 9.28
C GLU A 78 34.91 31.72 10.16
N SER A 79 35.31 30.63 10.81
CA SER A 79 36.50 30.56 11.67
C SER A 79 37.82 30.62 10.90
N ALA A 80 37.85 30.15 9.65
CA ALA A 80 39.02 30.21 8.78
C ALA A 80 39.24 31.59 8.12
N SER A 81 38.25 32.48 8.16
CA SER A 81 38.32 33.83 7.58
C SER A 81 38.64 34.95 8.58
N SER A 82 38.71 34.64 9.88
CA SER A 82 39.16 35.54 10.97
C SER A 82 40.63 35.33 11.31
#